data_AF-A0AAQ4F027-F1
#
_entry.id   AF-A0AAQ4F027-F1
#
_cell.length_a   1.000
_cell.length_b   1.000
_cell.length_c   1.000
_cell.angle_alpha   90.00
_cell.angle_beta   90.00
_cell.angle_gamma   90.00
#
_symmetry.space_group_name_H-M   'P 1'
#
loop_
_entity.id
_entity.type
_entity.pdbx_description
1 polymer ?
#
loop_
_entity_poly.entity_id
_entity_poly.type
_entity_poly.pdbx_seq_one_letter_code
_entity_poly.pdbx_strand_id
1 'polypeptide(L)'
;MGKGKGSIDHYVTPIKAGRVIIEVGGYVEFEEVRPLLQDVCYKLPVDAIPVSKEVLEEIKREEDELASKNINPFTIERVIDYKMQDSARWISKYDRKYYTKYV
;
A
#
# COMPACT_ATOMS: atom_id res chain seq x y z
N MET A 1 -33.62 6.71 -4.27
CA MET A 1 -34.36 7.81 -4.92
C MET A 1 -34.98 8.69 -3.83
N GLY A 2 -34.94 10.02 -4.01
CA GLY A 2 -34.71 11.00 -2.93
C GLY A 2 -35.88 11.38 -2.00
N LYS A 3 -35.52 11.63 -0.73
CA LYS A 3 -36.31 12.29 0.34
C LYS A 3 -35.42 13.05 1.37
N GLY A 4 -34.19 13.43 0.99
CA GLY A 4 -33.19 14.04 1.87
C GLY A 4 -32.01 13.12 2.21
N LYS A 5 -31.00 13.65 2.90
CA LYS A 5 -29.86 12.88 3.42
C LYS A 5 -30.35 12.03 4.61
N GLY A 6 -29.96 10.75 4.65
CA GLY A 6 -30.27 9.87 5.78
C GLY A 6 -29.64 10.36 7.08
N SER A 7 -30.17 9.90 8.22
CA SER A 7 -29.54 10.09 9.53
C SER A 7 -28.17 9.43 9.59
N ILE A 8 -27.33 9.87 10.53
CA ILE A 8 -26.02 9.25 10.78
C ILE A 8 -26.26 7.84 11.35
N ASP A 9 -25.59 6.85 10.77
CA ASP A 9 -25.67 5.44 11.19
C ASP A 9 -24.51 5.07 12.11
N HIS A 10 -23.27 5.18 11.61
CA HIS A 10 -22.05 4.92 12.38
C HIS A 10 -20.88 5.77 11.87
N TYR A 11 -19.79 5.75 12.63
CA TYR A 11 -18.53 6.39 12.25
C TYR A 11 -17.50 5.33 11.87
N VAL A 12 -16.64 5.67 10.92
CA VAL A 12 -15.56 4.81 10.45
C VAL A 12 -14.26 5.59 10.39
N THR A 13 -13.14 4.87 10.43
CA THR A 13 -11.80 5.43 10.29
C THR A 13 -11.22 5.03 8.94
N PRO A 14 -10.97 5.97 8.01
CA PRO A 14 -10.35 5.64 6.73
C PRO A 14 -8.88 5.27 6.92
N ILE A 15 -8.45 4.17 6.30
CA ILE A 15 -7.07 3.67 6.33
C ILE A 15 -6.53 3.68 4.89
N LYS A 16 -5.27 4.11 4.71
CA LYS A 16 -4.55 4.07 3.43
C LYS A 16 -3.50 2.97 3.45
N ALA A 17 -3.09 2.50 2.28
CA ALA A 17 -1.99 1.56 2.13
C ALA A 17 -0.69 2.10 2.77
N GLY A 18 0.09 1.20 3.37
CA GLY A 18 1.34 1.53 4.07
C GLY A 18 1.15 2.17 5.47
N ARG A 19 -0.07 2.22 5.99
CA ARG A 19 -0.34 2.76 7.34
C ARG A 19 -0.11 1.69 8.40
N VAL A 20 0.65 2.03 9.45
CA VAL A 20 0.75 1.23 10.68
C VAL A 20 -0.56 1.32 11.46
N ILE A 21 -1.16 0.16 11.75
CA ILE A 21 -2.47 0.06 12.44
C ILE A 21 -2.27 -0.18 13.94
N ILE A 22 -1.41 -1.13 14.31
CA ILE A 22 -1.07 -1.47 15.69
C ILE A 22 0.45 -1.50 15.81
N GLU A 23 0.96 -0.95 16.91
CA GLU A 23 2.37 -1.00 17.29
C GLU A 23 2.50 -1.76 18.60
N VAL A 24 3.46 -2.69 18.65
CA VAL A 24 3.79 -3.48 19.84
C VAL A 24 5.24 -3.19 20.18
N GLY A 25 5.51 -2.87 21.45
CA GLY A 25 6.86 -2.61 21.96
C GLY A 25 7.02 -3.12 23.37
N GLY A 26 8.26 -3.41 23.76
CA GLY A 26 8.61 -3.99 25.06
C GLY A 26 9.81 -4.93 24.97
N TYR A 27 10.05 -5.69 26.03
CA TYR A 27 11.06 -6.77 26.04
C TYR A 27 10.46 -8.05 25.44
N VAL A 28 10.21 -8.03 24.13
CA VAL A 28 9.67 -9.15 23.37
C VAL A 28 10.37 -9.26 22.03
N GLU A 29 10.61 -10.48 21.58
CA GLU A 29 11.17 -10.74 20.26
C GLU A 29 10.07 -10.76 19.20
N PHE A 30 10.40 -10.37 17.96
CA PHE A 30 9.40 -10.31 16.89
C PHE A 30 8.76 -11.67 16.62
N GLU A 31 9.53 -12.76 16.72
CA GLU A 31 9.02 -14.11 16.47
C GLU A 31 7.98 -14.55 17.52
N GLU A 32 8.01 -13.99 18.73
CA GLU A 32 7.01 -14.28 19.77
C GLU A 32 5.67 -13.62 19.45
N VAL A 33 5.69 -12.38 18.94
CA VAL A 33 4.48 -11.59 18.65
C VAL A 33 3.95 -11.82 17.23
N ARG A 34 4.79 -12.28 16.30
CA ARG A 34 4.47 -12.45 14.89
C ARG A 34 3.23 -13.33 14.65
N PRO A 35 3.06 -14.51 15.28
CA PRO A 35 1.86 -15.34 15.07
C PRO A 35 0.58 -14.62 15.50
N LEU A 36 0.61 -13.91 16.64
CA LEU A 36 -0.52 -13.15 17.13
C LEU A 36 -0.89 -11.99 16.18
N LEU A 37 0.10 -11.24 15.71
CA LEU A 37 -0.13 -10.17 14.75
C LEU A 37 -0.63 -10.71 13.41
N GLN A 38 -0.14 -11.86 12.98
CA GLN A 38 -0.60 -12.53 11.76
C GLN A 38 -2.08 -12.91 11.84
N ASP A 39 -2.54 -13.44 12.99
CA ASP A 39 -3.95 -13.73 13.22
C ASP A 39 -4.82 -12.47 13.20
N VAL A 40 -4.31 -11.34 13.68
CA VAL A 40 -4.98 -10.04 13.57
C VAL A 40 -5.07 -9.61 12.11
N CYS A 41 -3.97 -9.70 11.35
CA CYS A 41 -3.93 -9.36 9.94
C CYS A 41 -4.98 -10.14 9.12
N TYR A 42 -5.17 -11.44 9.39
CA TYR A 42 -6.19 -12.24 8.70
C TYR A 42 -7.63 -11.82 8.98
N LYS A 43 -7.89 -11.10 10.08
CA LYS A 43 -9.23 -10.61 10.44
C LYS A 43 -9.51 -9.22 9.90
N LEU A 44 -8.50 -8.51 9.41
CA LEU A 44 -8.68 -7.16 8.90
C LEU A 44 -9.38 -7.20 7.53
N PRO A 45 -10.23 -6.20 7.22
CA PRO A 45 -10.90 -6.10 5.92
C PRO A 45 -9.96 -5.58 4.81
N VAL A 46 -8.66 -5.50 5.08
CA VAL A 46 -7.62 -4.99 4.18
C VAL A 46 -6.40 -5.88 4.29
N ASP A 47 -5.61 -5.95 3.21
CA ASP A 47 -4.35 -6.68 3.22
C ASP A 47 -3.37 -6.03 4.21
N ALA A 48 -2.89 -6.84 5.15
CA ALA A 48 -1.96 -6.41 6.19
C ALA A 48 -0.92 -7.50 6.43
N ILE A 49 0.28 -7.08 6.80
CA ILE A 49 1.40 -7.97 7.12
C ILE A 49 2.01 -7.56 8.46
N PRO A 50 2.40 -8.53 9.32
CA PRO A 50 3.19 -8.23 10.50
C PRO A 50 4.59 -7.82 10.06
N VAL A 51 5.06 -6.67 10.54
CA VAL A 51 6.37 -6.13 10.19
C VAL A 51 7.13 -5.72 11.44
N SER A 52 8.42 -6.01 11.45
CA SER A 52 9.39 -5.37 12.35
C SER A 52 10.08 -4.22 11.61
N LYS A 53 10.88 -3.43 12.33
CA LYS A 53 11.70 -2.38 11.72
C LYS A 53 12.66 -2.95 10.67
N GLU A 54 13.31 -4.06 10.99
CA GLU A 54 14.28 -4.74 10.12
C GLU A 54 13.59 -5.27 8.86
N VAL A 55 12.45 -5.94 9.00
CA VAL A 55 11.67 -6.44 7.86
C VAL A 55 11.20 -5.30 6.96
N LEU A 56 10.83 -4.15 7.53
CA LEU A 56 10.42 -2.99 6.75
C LEU A 56 11.58 -2.36 5.97
N GLU A 57 12.79 -2.36 6.53
CA GLU A 57 14.00 -1.91 5.85
C GLU A 57 14.42 -2.88 4.73
N GLU A 58 14.29 -4.19 4.98
CA GLU A 58 14.51 -5.27 3.99
C GLU A 58 13.59 -5.10 2.78
N ILE A 59 12.27 -4.96 3.00
CA ILE A 59 11.28 -4.78 1.92
C ILE A 59 11.63 -3.56 1.04
N LYS A 60 12.01 -2.43 1.66
CA LYS A 60 12.41 -1.23 0.90
C LYS A 60 13.67 -1.48 0.07
N ARG A 61 14.67 -2.15 0.65
CA ARG A 61 15.90 -2.51 -0.07
C ARG A 61 15.60 -3.42 -1.25
N GLU A 62 14.77 -4.44 -1.06
CA GLU A 62 14.36 -5.34 -2.14
C GLU A 62 13.64 -4.60 -3.26
N GLU A 63 12.73 -3.67 -2.93
CA GLU A 63 12.05 -2.82 -3.93
C GLU A 63 13.06 -1.98 -4.75
N ASP A 64 14.01 -1.33 -4.09
CA ASP A 64 15.04 -0.51 -4.74
C ASP A 64 15.99 -1.34 -5.61
N GLU A 65 16.34 -2.55 -5.15
CA GLU A 65 17.17 -3.49 -5.89
C GLU A 65 16.45 -4.02 -7.13
N LEU A 66 15.17 -4.39 -7.02
CA LEU A 66 14.36 -4.84 -8.14
C LEU A 66 14.18 -3.72 -9.17
N ALA A 67 13.98 -2.49 -8.72
CA ALA A 67 13.91 -1.33 -9.60
C ALA A 67 15.24 -1.11 -10.36
N SER A 68 16.38 -1.23 -9.67
CA SER A 68 17.72 -1.06 -10.27
C SER A 68 18.09 -2.18 -11.23
N LYS A 69 17.66 -3.43 -10.95
CA LYS A 69 17.90 -4.62 -11.77
C LYS A 69 16.92 -4.75 -12.93
N ASN A 70 15.95 -3.85 -13.07
CA ASN A 70 14.95 -3.93 -14.13
C ASN A 70 15.59 -3.78 -15.52
N ILE A 71 15.55 -4.86 -16.31
CA ILE A 71 16.08 -4.91 -17.68
C ILE A 71 15.08 -4.29 -18.68
N ASN A 72 13.80 -4.23 -18.33
CA ASN A 72 12.77 -3.76 -19.24
C ASN A 72 12.98 -2.27 -19.58
N PRO A 73 13.17 -1.93 -20.87
CA PRO A 73 13.38 -0.54 -21.28
C PRO A 73 12.14 0.35 -21.09
N PHE A 74 10.95 -0.24 -20.90
CA PHE A 74 9.68 0.45 -20.69
C PHE A 74 9.26 0.37 -19.23
N THR A 75 9.80 1.26 -18.39
CA THR A 75 9.27 1.46 -17.04
C THR A 75 7.94 2.22 -17.10
N ILE A 76 7.07 1.99 -16.12
CA ILE A 76 5.79 2.69 -16.03
C ILE A 76 6.00 4.20 -15.90
N GLU A 77 7.00 4.65 -15.13
CA GLU A 77 7.31 6.08 -15.02
C GLU A 77 7.59 6.68 -16.40
N ARG A 78 8.44 5.99 -17.18
CA ARG A 78 8.78 6.44 -18.54
C ARG A 78 7.56 6.48 -19.47
N VAL A 79 6.72 5.45 -19.46
CA VAL A 79 5.52 5.39 -20.32
C VAL A 79 4.56 6.55 -20.01
N ILE A 80 4.41 6.88 -18.73
CA ILE A 80 3.52 7.94 -18.26
C ILE A 80 4.10 9.33 -18.54
N ASP A 81 5.36 9.58 -18.18
CA ASP A 81 6.00 10.89 -18.28
C ASP A 81 6.15 11.34 -19.73
N TYR A 82 6.57 10.43 -20.61
CA TYR A 82 6.69 10.70 -22.04
C TYR A 82 5.37 10.57 -22.81
N LYS A 83 4.25 10.28 -22.12
CA LYS A 83 2.92 10.11 -22.72
C LYS A 83 2.93 9.16 -23.92
N MET A 84 3.69 8.07 -23.78
CA MET A 84 3.88 7.12 -24.87
C MET A 84 2.53 6.53 -25.29
N GLN A 85 2.30 6.40 -26.61
CA GLN A 85 1.04 5.87 -27.16
C GLN A 85 -0.23 6.61 -26.66
N ASP A 86 -0.12 7.91 -26.38
CA ASP A 86 -1.23 8.72 -25.85
C ASP A 86 -1.80 8.17 -24.52
N SER A 87 -0.95 7.56 -23.69
CA SER A 87 -1.30 7.00 -22.37
C SER A 87 -2.04 8.00 -21.48
N ALA A 88 -1.74 9.29 -21.63
CA ALA A 88 -2.36 10.39 -20.90
C ALA A 88 -3.90 10.45 -21.02
N ARG A 89 -4.47 9.96 -22.13
CA ARG A 89 -5.92 9.90 -22.34
C ARG A 89 -6.61 8.84 -21.47
N TRP A 90 -5.89 7.78 -21.11
CA TRP A 90 -6.44 6.60 -20.46
C TRP A 90 -6.19 6.58 -18.95
N ILE A 91 -5.13 7.24 -18.49
CA ILE A 91 -4.73 7.25 -17.08
C ILE A 91 -5.32 8.43 -16.30
N SER A 92 -5.69 8.20 -15.04
CA SER A 92 -6.17 9.23 -14.14
C SER A 92 -5.03 10.14 -13.66
N LYS A 93 -5.40 11.27 -13.03
CA LYS A 93 -4.42 12.14 -12.37
C LYS A 93 -3.68 11.45 -11.22
N TYR A 94 -4.28 10.44 -10.59
CA TYR A 94 -3.69 9.72 -9.47
C TYR A 94 -2.71 8.66 -9.95
N ASP A 95 -3.02 8.00 -11.07
CA ASP A 95 -2.12 7.04 -11.71
C ASP A 95 -0.81 7.70 -12.13
N ARG A 96 -0.88 8.96 -12.58
CA ARG A 96 0.32 9.78 -12.87
C ARG A 96 1.13 10.10 -11.63
N LYS A 97 0.47 10.29 -10.48
CA LYS A 97 1.14 10.63 -9.22
C LYS A 97 1.80 9.41 -8.58
N TYR A 98 1.17 8.25 -8.69
CA TYR A 98 1.60 7.04 -8.01
C TYR A 98 2.13 5.96 -8.96
N TYR A 99 2.31 6.29 -10.24
CA TYR A 99 2.82 5.39 -11.28
C TYR A 99 2.12 4.02 -11.28
N THR A 100 0.79 4.03 -11.22
CA THR A 100 -0.07 2.82 -11.19
C THR A 100 0.22 1.82 -10.07
N LYS A 101 0.94 2.21 -9.01
CA LYS A 101 1.17 1.36 -7.83
C LYS A 101 -0.11 1.11 -7.01
N TYR A 102 -1.16 1.91 -7.24
CA TYR A 102 -2.47 1.77 -6.63
C TYR A 102 -3.54 1.79 -7.72
N VAL A 103 -4.61 1.01 -7.53
CA VAL A 103 -5.78 0.89 -8.43
C VAL A 103 -7.03 1.28 -7.66
#